data_AF-A0A3P3EV46-F1
#
_entry.id   AF-A0A3P3EV46-F1
#
_cell.length_a   1.000
_cell.length_b   1.000
_cell.length_c   1.000
_cell.angle_alpha   90.00
_cell.angle_beta   90.00
_cell.angle_gamma   90.00
#
_symmetry.space_group_name_H-M   'P 1'
#
loop_
_entity.id
_entity.type
_entity.pdbx_description
1 polymer ?
#
loop_
_entity_poly.entity_id
_entity_poly.type
_entity_poly.pdbx_seq_one_letter_code
_entity_poly.pdbx_strand_id
1 'polypeptide(L)'
;MQVIADAIDPAESEDIAVASAFAALRTRLGWNADSEARLEVISHFGPVALAMFRGSSGDQSASIHAALVDFEHWYSVSRGSSFWALFEQQIPDTPAVDF
;
A
#
# COMPACT_ATOMS: atom_id res chain seq x y z
N MET A 1 -3.65 5.99 -4.38
CA MET A 1 -4.08 6.38 -3.01
C MET A 1 -5.59 6.38 -2.82
N GLN A 2 -6.40 6.93 -3.74
CA GLN A 2 -7.87 6.97 -3.55
C GLN A 2 -8.51 5.61 -3.28
N VAL A 3 -8.14 4.55 -4.01
CA VAL A 3 -8.65 3.18 -3.76
C VAL A 3 -8.35 2.66 -2.34
N ILE A 4 -7.20 3.04 -1.78
CA ILE A 4 -6.81 2.65 -0.42
C ILE A 4 -7.63 3.47 0.59
N ALA A 5 -7.85 4.76 0.33
CA ALA A 5 -8.71 5.61 1.17
C ALA A 5 -10.17 5.11 1.18
N ASP A 6 -10.72 4.74 0.02
CA ASP A 6 -12.07 4.16 -0.12
C ASP A 6 -12.22 2.86 0.69
N ALA A 7 -11.17 2.03 0.72
CA ALA A 7 -11.16 0.80 1.51
C ALA A 7 -11.06 1.06 3.02
N ILE A 8 -10.43 2.17 3.42
CA ILE A 8 -10.28 2.57 4.83
C ILE A 8 -11.54 3.27 5.35
N ASP A 9 -12.27 4.00 4.51
CA ASP A 9 -13.44 4.80 4.88
C ASP A 9 -14.50 4.04 5.73
N PRO A 10 -14.91 2.81 5.37
CA PRO A 10 -15.88 2.06 6.17
C PRO A 10 -15.28 1.36 7.41
N ALA A 11 -13.99 1.52 7.69
CA ALA A 11 -13.35 0.83 8.80
C ALA A 11 -13.83 1.38 10.15
N GLU A 12 -14.18 0.49 11.07
CA GLU A 12 -14.69 0.87 12.40
C GLU A 12 -13.57 1.06 13.44
N SER A 13 -12.37 0.56 13.14
CA SER A 13 -11.22 0.52 14.05
C SER A 13 -9.91 0.65 13.28
N GLU A 14 -8.84 1.06 13.97
CA GLU A 14 -7.48 1.15 13.41
C GLU A 14 -7.02 -0.18 12.81
N ASP A 15 -7.24 -1.31 13.50
CA ASP A 15 -6.88 -2.64 13.00
C ASP A 15 -7.62 -3.01 11.69
N ILE A 16 -8.91 -2.65 11.61
CA ILE A 16 -9.73 -2.90 10.42
C ILE A 16 -9.25 -2.01 9.27
N ALA A 17 -8.92 -0.75 9.54
CA ALA A 17 -8.40 0.18 8.55
C ALA A 17 -7.08 -0.30 7.96
N VAL A 18 -6.16 -0.76 8.81
CA VAL A 18 -4.86 -1.32 8.39
C VAL A 18 -5.07 -2.58 7.54
N ALA A 19 -5.92 -3.51 7.97
CA ALA A 19 -6.22 -4.72 7.22
C ALA A 19 -6.85 -4.41 5.84
N SER A 20 -7.81 -3.49 5.78
CA SER A 20 -8.45 -3.04 4.54
C SER A 20 -7.46 -2.36 3.60
N ALA A 21 -6.60 -1.48 4.13
CA ALA A 21 -5.55 -0.84 3.36
C ALA A 21 -4.58 -1.86 2.75
N PHE A 22 -4.20 -2.88 3.53
CA PHE A 22 -3.32 -3.94 3.09
C PHE A 22 -3.94 -4.81 1.99
N ALA A 23 -5.23 -5.14 2.11
CA ALA A 23 -5.98 -5.87 1.09
C ALA A 23 -6.10 -5.06 -0.21
N ALA A 24 -6.43 -3.77 -0.10
CA ALA A 24 -6.51 -2.87 -1.25
C ALA A 24 -5.15 -2.69 -1.94
N LEU A 25 -4.06 -2.59 -1.16
CA LEU A 25 -2.72 -2.46 -1.70
C LEU A 25 -2.26 -3.73 -2.42
N ARG A 26 -2.46 -4.92 -1.83
CA ARG A 26 -2.17 -6.20 -2.48
C ARG A 26 -2.89 -6.34 -3.82
N THR A 27 -4.19 -6.04 -3.82
CA THR A 27 -5.03 -6.08 -5.03
C THR A 27 -4.47 -5.15 -6.11
N ARG A 28 -4.12 -3.91 -5.74
CA ARG A 28 -3.55 -2.95 -6.69
C ARG A 28 -2.21 -3.37 -7.28
N LEU A 29 -1.39 -4.08 -6.52
CA LEU A 29 -0.07 -4.55 -6.95
C LEU A 29 -0.12 -5.94 -7.62
N GLY A 30 -1.31 -6.55 -7.76
CA GLY A 30 -1.46 -7.91 -8.28
C GLY A 30 -0.77 -8.98 -7.41
N TRP A 31 -0.62 -8.72 -6.12
CA TRP A 31 0.05 -9.63 -5.19
C TRP A 31 -0.92 -10.69 -4.68
N ASN A 32 -0.99 -11.79 -5.44
CA ASN A 32 -1.92 -12.89 -5.17
C ASN A 32 -1.38 -13.93 -4.17
N ALA A 33 -0.08 -13.88 -3.89
CA ALA A 33 0.60 -14.78 -2.96
C ALA A 33 1.48 -13.99 -2.00
N ASP A 34 1.47 -14.38 -0.73
CA ASP A 34 2.36 -13.80 0.27
C ASP A 34 3.80 -14.30 0.03
N SER A 35 4.75 -13.38 0.15
CA SER A 35 6.17 -13.67 0.25
C SER A 35 6.72 -12.81 1.38
N GLU A 36 7.81 -13.23 2.03
CA GLU A 36 8.40 -12.48 3.13
C GLU A 36 8.65 -11.00 2.77
N ALA A 37 9.18 -10.75 1.56
CA ALA A 37 9.41 -9.40 1.06
C ALA A 37 8.11 -8.58 0.88
N ARG A 38 7.03 -9.21 0.43
CA ARG A 38 5.71 -8.53 0.28
C ARG A 38 5.08 -8.25 1.63
N LEU A 39 5.16 -9.20 2.57
CA LEU A 39 4.67 -9.03 3.94
C LEU A 39 5.41 -7.91 4.67
N GLU A 40 6.73 -7.82 4.48
CA GLU A 40 7.56 -6.74 5.01
C GLU A 40 7.10 -5.37 4.48
N VAL A 41 6.93 -5.23 3.16
CA VAL A 41 6.46 -3.98 2.54
C VAL A 41 5.09 -3.56 3.08
N ILE A 42 4.17 -4.52 3.18
CA ILE A 42 2.83 -4.26 3.70
C ILE A 42 2.89 -3.84 5.17
N SER A 43 3.71 -4.50 5.98
CA SER A 43 3.87 -4.15 7.40
C SER A 43 4.41 -2.73 7.57
N HIS A 44 5.39 -2.35 6.76
CA HIS A 44 5.94 -0.98 6.73
C HIS A 44 4.95 0.06 6.19
N PHE A 45 3.93 -0.35 5.44
CA PHE A 45 2.85 0.53 4.99
C PHE A 45 1.80 0.81 6.08
N GLY A 46 1.80 0.04 7.18
CA GLY A 46 0.84 0.19 8.30
C GLY A 46 0.70 1.62 8.84
N PRO A 47 1.79 2.35 9.13
CA PRO A 47 1.73 3.74 9.57
C PRO A 47 1.03 4.69 8.58
N VAL A 48 1.15 4.44 7.27
CA VAL A 48 0.45 5.22 6.25
C VAL A 48 -1.06 4.96 6.33
N ALA A 49 -1.46 3.69 6.44
CA ALA A 49 -2.86 3.32 6.60
C ALA A 49 -3.49 3.93 7.87
N LEU A 50 -2.76 3.93 8.98
CA LEU A 50 -3.20 4.57 10.23
C LEU A 50 -3.34 6.09 10.08
N ALA A 51 -2.36 6.75 9.43
CA ALA A 51 -2.43 8.19 9.19
C ALA A 51 -3.64 8.55 8.31
N MET A 52 -3.93 7.74 7.29
CA MET A 52 -5.09 7.93 6.42
C MET A 52 -6.41 7.76 7.19
N PHE A 53 -6.53 6.72 8.01
CA PHE A 53 -7.71 6.50 8.86
C PHE A 53 -7.96 7.66 9.82
N ARG A 54 -6.92 8.08 10.54
CA ARG A 54 -6.99 9.22 11.48
C ARG A 54 -7.24 10.55 10.79
N GLY A 55 -6.87 10.68 9.52
CA GLY A 55 -7.16 11.84 8.68
C GLY A 55 -8.58 11.86 8.09
N SER A 56 -9.33 10.76 8.17
CA SER A 56 -10.77 10.79 7.83
C SER A 56 -11.59 11.54 8.90
N SER A 57 -11.09 11.59 10.14
CA SER A 57 -11.75 12.26 11.28
C SER A 57 -11.34 13.74 11.48
N GLY A 58 -10.47 14.32 10.65
CA GLY A 58 -10.00 15.71 10.75
C GLY A 58 -8.85 16.03 9.78
N ASP A 59 -8.40 17.28 9.69
CA ASP A 59 -7.32 17.66 8.76
C ASP A 59 -5.94 17.21 9.26
N GLN A 60 -5.57 15.96 8.93
CA GLN A 60 -4.26 15.37 9.23
C GLN A 60 -3.44 15.12 7.96
N SER A 61 -3.64 15.96 6.94
CA SER A 61 -2.96 15.88 5.65
C SER A 61 -1.43 15.86 5.79
N ALA A 62 -0.89 16.63 6.73
CA ALA A 62 0.55 16.67 7.03
C ALA A 62 1.08 15.33 7.59
N SER A 63 0.29 14.66 8.45
CA SER A 63 0.66 13.37 9.05
C SER A 63 0.68 12.24 8.01
N ILE A 64 -0.28 12.26 7.07
CA ILE A 64 -0.31 11.32 5.95
C ILE A 64 0.92 11.51 5.05
N HIS A 65 1.24 12.76 4.71
CA HIS A 65 2.39 13.07 3.88
C HIS A 65 3.71 12.64 4.54
N ALA A 66 3.88 12.92 5.84
CA ALA A 66 5.06 12.48 6.59
C ALA A 66 5.21 10.95 6.59
N ALA A 67 4.13 10.21 6.88
CA ALA A 67 4.16 8.75 6.87
C ALA A 67 4.51 8.17 5.49
N LEU A 68 4.01 8.79 4.41
CA LEU A 68 4.36 8.40 3.04
C LEU A 68 5.84 8.63 2.73
N VAL A 69 6.40 9.77 3.15
CA VAL A 69 7.82 10.07 2.95
C VAL A 69 8.71 9.06 3.69
N ASP A 70 8.38 8.74 4.94
CA ASP A 70 9.15 7.76 5.73
C ASP A 70 9.08 6.36 5.11
N PHE A 71 7.89 5.95 4.66
CA PHE A 71 7.69 4.69 3.96
C PHE A 71 8.48 4.62 2.65
N GLU A 72 8.40 5.66 1.81
CA GLU A 72 9.11 5.73 0.53
C GLU A 72 10.63 5.69 0.75
N HIS A 73 11.13 6.44 1.74
CA HIS A 73 12.54 6.44 2.08
C HIS A 73 13.01 5.04 2.49
N TRP A 74 12.27 4.37 3.39
CA TRP A 74 12.58 2.99 3.76
C TRP A 74 12.55 2.03 2.56
N TYR A 75 11.54 2.11 1.69
CA TYR A 75 11.42 1.24 0.53
C TYR A 75 12.61 1.45 -0.43
N SER A 76 12.96 2.70 -0.70
CA SER A 76 14.09 3.05 -1.58
C SER A 76 15.44 2.55 -1.09
N VAL A 77 15.70 2.68 0.22
CA VAL A 77 16.93 2.17 0.83
C VAL A 77 16.97 0.64 0.83
N SER A 78 15.83 -0.02 1.09
CA SER A 78 15.77 -1.48 1.20
C SER A 78 15.72 -2.22 -0.15
N ARG A 79 15.11 -1.62 -1.18
CA ARG A 79 14.88 -2.25 -2.49
C ARG A 79 15.71 -1.63 -3.62
N GLY A 80 16.30 -0.46 -3.41
CA GLY A 80 17.10 0.25 -4.42
C GLY A 80 16.27 0.92 -5.52
N SER A 81 14.94 1.00 -5.35
CA SER A 81 14.00 1.62 -6.29
C SER A 81 12.87 2.32 -5.54
N SER A 82 12.15 3.22 -6.22
CA SER A 82 10.95 3.82 -5.63
C SER A 82 9.84 2.79 -5.47
N PHE A 83 8.99 2.94 -4.45
CA PHE A 83 7.80 2.10 -4.30
C PHE A 83 6.84 2.32 -5.47
N TRP A 84 6.76 3.56 -5.95
CA TRP A 84 5.88 3.95 -7.06
C TRP A 84 6.18 3.19 -8.36
N ALA A 85 7.42 2.76 -8.58
CA ALA A 85 7.81 1.96 -9.74
C ALA A 85 7.05 0.61 -9.81
N LEU A 86 6.57 0.07 -8.67
CA LEU A 86 5.74 -1.14 -8.67
C LEU A 86 4.40 -0.95 -9.39
N PHE A 87 3.87 0.27 -9.43
CA PHE A 87 2.62 0.56 -10.14
C PHE A 87 2.83 0.78 -11.65
N GLU A 88 4.07 1.05 -12.06
CA GLU A 88 4.45 1.23 -13.46
C GLU A 88 4.78 -0.09 -14.15
N GLN A 89 5.05 -1.15 -13.38
CA GLN A 89 5.24 -2.49 -13.90
C GLN A 89 3.92 -3.03 -14.47
N GLN A 90 3.71 -2.77 -15.75
CA GLN A 90 2.71 -3.43 -16.57
C GLN A 90 2.90 -4.95 -16.43
N ILE A 91 1.85 -5.66 -15.99
CA ILE A 91 1.80 -7.13 -16.04
C ILE A 91 2.14 -7.51 -17.49
N PRO A 92 3.22 -8.26 -17.75
CA PRO A 92 3.41 -8.78 -19.09
C PRO A 92 2.22 -9.70 -19.38
N ASP A 93 1.37 -9.28 -20.30
CA ASP A 93 0.42 -10.15 -21.01
C ASP A 93 1.28 -11.20 -21.72
N THR A 94 1.67 -12.27 -21.03
CA THR A 94 2.26 -13.42 -21.69
C THR A 94 1.16 -14.05 -22.52
N PRO A 95 1.25 -14.03 -23.87
CA PRO A 95 0.29 -14.74 -24.70
C PRO A 95 0.41 -16.22 -24.34
N ALA A 96 -0.71 -16.84 -23.95
CA ALA A 96 -0.77 -18.28 -23.81
C ALA A 96 -0.39 -18.89 -25.16
N VAL A 97 0.78 -19.54 -25.22
CA VAL A 97 1.14 -20.36 -26.37
C VAL A 97 0.22 -21.58 -26.35
N ASP A 98 -0.68 -21.66 -27.34
CA ASP A 98 -1.35 -22.91 -27.68
C ASP A 98 -0.29 -23.87 -28.24
N PHE A 99 -0.08 -25.00 -27.56
CA PHE A 99 0.78 -26.11 -28.01
C PHE A 99 -0.05 -27.20 -28.69
#